data_AF-A0A9P7DES4-F1
#
_entry.id   AF-A0A9P7DES4-F1
#
_cell.length_a   1.000
_cell.length_b   1.000
_cell.length_c   1.000
_cell.angle_alpha   90.00
_cell.angle_beta   90.00
_cell.angle_gamma   90.00
#
_symmetry.space_group_name_H-M   'P 1'
#
loop_
_entity.id
_entity.type
_entity.pdbx_description
1 polymer ?
#
loop_
_entity_poly.entity_id
_entity_poly.type
_entity_poly.pdbx_seq_one_letter_code
_entity_poly.pdbx_strand_id
1 'polypeptide(L)'
;MNSRDITNHDLLIIQEPYINFLRNTRASHRWHVLYPTNHLTHPQERSRAITFVNTSLDTNTWRQIPFPSSDVVIVQMTGDFGACTIVNIYNDCTHQNTL
;
A
#
# COMPACT_ATOMS: atom_id res chain seq x y z
N MET A 1 5.68 0.37 -18.36
CA MET A 1 4.39 -0.13 -17.87
C MET A 1 3.32 0.87 -18.32
N ASN A 2 2.87 0.73 -19.57
CA ASN A 2 1.90 1.63 -20.21
C ASN A 2 0.81 0.74 -20.82
N SER A 3 -0.10 0.22 -20.00
CA SER A 3 -1.40 -0.24 -20.49
C SER A 3 -2.46 0.71 -19.94
N ARG A 4 -3.48 0.97 -20.75
CA ARG A 4 -4.63 1.84 -20.43
C ARG A 4 -5.52 1.29 -19.30
N ASP A 5 -5.13 0.20 -18.63
CA ASP A 5 -5.91 -0.47 -17.58
C ASP A 5 -5.59 -0.01 -16.15
N ILE A 6 -4.35 0.39 -15.86
CA ILE A 6 -3.97 0.82 -14.49
C ILE A 6 -4.82 2.00 -13.98
N THR A 7 -5.31 2.81 -14.90
CA THR A 7 -6.08 4.00 -14.61
C THR A 7 -7.55 3.74 -14.24
N ASN A 8 -8.03 2.51 -14.43
CA ASN A 8 -9.39 2.08 -14.12
C ASN A 8 -9.48 1.35 -12.77
N HIS A 9 -8.38 1.26 -12.03
CA HIS A 9 -8.35 0.64 -10.72
C HIS A 9 -8.38 1.69 -9.61
N ASP A 10 -9.13 1.36 -8.57
CA ASP A 10 -9.22 2.13 -7.34
C ASP A 10 -7.98 1.94 -6.46
N LEU A 11 -7.41 0.73 -6.47
CA LEU A 11 -6.26 0.35 -5.68
C LEU A 11 -5.23 -0.40 -6.54
N LEU A 12 -3.95 -0.13 -6.31
CA LEU A 12 -2.86 -1.00 -6.78
C LEU A 12 -2.09 -1.53 -5.58
N ILE A 13 -1.98 -2.85 -5.48
CA ILE A 13 -1.31 -3.56 -4.40
C ILE A 13 0.05 -4.02 -4.90
N ILE A 14 1.13 -3.45 -4.37
CA ILE A 14 2.50 -3.65 -4.90
C ILE A 14 3.39 -4.27 -3.83
N GLN A 15 4.12 -5.31 -4.23
CA GLN A 15 5.20 -5.92 -3.46
C GLN A 15 6.55 -5.59 -4.10
N GLU A 16 7.59 -5.55 -3.26
CA GLU A 16 8.97 -5.23 -3.63
C GLU A 16 9.13 -3.94 -4.46
N PRO A 17 8.53 -2.82 -4.05
CA PRO A 17 8.61 -1.60 -4.84
C PRO A 17 10.06 -1.10 -4.94
N TYR A 18 10.34 -0.45 -6.05
CA TYR A 18 11.51 0.42 -6.13
C TYR A 18 11.31 1.63 -5.20
N ILE A 19 12.23 1.80 -4.26
CA ILE A 19 12.29 2.92 -3.32
C ILE A 19 13.62 3.63 -3.56
N ASN A 20 13.58 4.93 -3.84
CA ASN A 20 14.78 5.71 -4.11
C ASN A 20 15.53 6.09 -2.83
N PHE A 21 16.67 6.77 -2.96
CA PHE A 21 17.49 7.23 -1.83
C PHE A 21 16.77 8.24 -0.90
N LEU A 22 15.70 8.89 -1.38
CA LEU A 22 14.83 9.76 -0.58
C LEU A 22 13.68 8.99 0.09
N ARG A 23 13.71 7.66 0.03
CA ARG A 23 12.71 6.75 0.60
C ARG A 23 11.34 6.83 -0.06
N ASN A 24 11.27 7.37 -1.27
CA ASN A 24 10.05 7.46 -2.06
C ASN A 24 10.05 6.47 -3.21
N THR A 25 8.90 5.84 -3.47
CA THR A 25 8.58 5.23 -4.74
C THR A 25 8.19 6.29 -5.77
N ARG A 26 8.16 5.91 -7.05
CA ARG A 26 7.68 6.77 -8.13
C ARG A 26 6.18 6.54 -8.31
N ALA A 27 5.40 7.59 -8.06
CA ALA A 27 3.97 7.62 -8.34
C ALA A 27 3.63 8.88 -9.14
N SER A 28 2.65 8.79 -10.03
CA SER A 28 2.04 9.98 -10.63
C SER A 28 1.08 10.64 -9.65
N HIS A 29 0.64 11.86 -9.95
CA HIS A 29 -0.33 12.61 -9.13
C HIS A 29 -1.70 11.93 -8.99
N ARG A 30 -1.94 10.81 -9.69
CA ARG A 30 -3.19 10.03 -9.62
C ARG A 30 -3.26 9.10 -8.42
N TRP A 31 -2.19 8.99 -7.64
CA TRP A 31 -2.06 7.98 -6.61
C TRP A 31 -1.64 8.61 -5.28
N HIS A 32 -2.42 8.36 -4.24
CA HIS A 32 -1.95 8.42 -2.87
C HIS A 32 -1.15 7.14 -2.58
N VAL A 33 0.12 7.28 -2.25
CA VAL A 33 0.97 6.13 -1.91
C VAL A 33 0.89 5.89 -0.40
N LEU A 34 0.41 4.71 -0.02
CA LEU A 34 0.42 4.22 1.35
C LEU A 34 1.63 3.31 1.55
N TYR A 35 2.57 3.79 2.36
CA TYR A 35 3.66 2.98 2.89
C TYR A 35 3.22 2.30 4.18
N PRO A 36 3.94 1.25 4.63
CA PRO A 36 3.80 0.72 5.97
C PRO A 36 3.90 1.83 7.01
N THR A 37 3.13 1.75 8.09
CA THR A 37 3.00 2.88 9.03
C THR A 37 4.31 3.22 9.73
N ASN A 38 5.19 2.23 9.88
CA ASN A 38 6.53 2.40 10.43
C ASN A 38 7.55 2.93 9.41
N HIS A 39 7.17 3.18 8.16
CA HIS A 39 8.09 3.59 7.10
C HIS A 39 8.98 4.75 7.55
N LEU A 40 8.45 5.86 8.04
CA LEU A 40 9.29 7.00 8.45
C LEU A 40 9.98 6.81 9.81
N THR A 41 9.43 5.96 10.69
CA THR A 41 9.96 5.78 12.05
C THR A 41 11.04 4.71 12.14
N HIS A 42 11.10 3.77 11.19
CA HIS A 42 12.07 2.68 11.13
C HIS A 42 12.84 2.74 9.79
N PRO A 43 13.68 3.76 9.55
CA PRO A 43 14.30 3.99 8.25
C PRO A 43 15.30 2.91 7.82
N GLN A 44 15.78 2.10 8.77
CA GLN A 44 16.65 0.95 8.52
C GLN A 44 15.89 -0.24 7.94
N GLU A 45 14.57 -0.28 8.12
CA GLU A 45 13.72 -1.31 7.54
C GLU A 45 13.25 -0.87 6.15
N ARG A 46 13.44 -1.75 5.17
CA ARG A 46 12.94 -1.53 3.82
C ARG A 46 11.44 -1.84 3.80
N SER A 47 10.63 -0.90 3.31
CA SER A 47 9.24 -1.21 3.00
C SER A 47 9.15 -2.19 1.84
N ARG A 48 8.55 -3.36 2.09
CA ARG A 48 8.43 -4.45 1.09
C ARG A 48 7.04 -4.56 0.48
N ALA A 49 6.07 -3.87 1.06
CA ALA A 49 4.71 -3.72 0.54
C ALA A 49 4.33 -2.25 0.50
N ILE A 50 3.64 -1.81 -0.56
CA ILE A 50 2.98 -0.51 -0.63
C ILE A 50 1.62 -0.65 -1.33
N THR A 51 0.70 0.25 -1.02
CA THR A 51 -0.61 0.31 -1.66
C THR A 51 -0.80 1.68 -2.27
N PHE A 52 -1.19 1.75 -3.54
CA PHE A 52 -1.61 3.00 -4.16
C PHE A 52 -3.13 3.09 -4.08
N VAL A 53 -3.64 4.25 -3.67
CA VAL A 53 -5.07 4.58 -3.69
C VAL A 53 -5.29 5.64 -4.75
N ASN A 54 -6.21 5.39 -5.68
CA ASN A 54 -6.52 6.32 -6.75
C ASN A 54 -7.12 7.60 -6.16
N THR A 55 -6.62 8.75 -6.59
CA THR A 55 -7.09 10.07 -6.12
C THR A 55 -8.53 10.39 -6.56
N SER A 56 -9.13 9.59 -7.46
CA SER A 56 -10.56 9.72 -7.79
C SER A 56 -11.49 9.23 -6.67
N LEU A 57 -10.98 8.47 -5.70
CA LEU A 57 -11.75 8.05 -4.53
C LEU A 57 -11.86 9.20 -3.54
N ASP A 58 -13.05 9.35 -2.94
CA ASP A 58 -13.24 10.26 -1.81
C ASP A 58 -12.32 9.85 -0.65
N THR A 59 -11.51 10.79 -0.17
CA THR A 59 -10.60 10.55 0.94
C THR A 59 -11.31 10.22 2.25
N ASN A 60 -12.62 10.45 2.36
CA ASN A 60 -13.44 10.06 3.50
C ASN A 60 -13.92 8.60 3.42
N THR A 61 -13.81 7.95 2.27
CA THR A 61 -14.29 6.56 2.07
C THR A 61 -13.20 5.53 2.26
N TRP A 62 -12.00 5.94 2.65
CA TRP A 62 -10.92 4.99 2.96
C TRP A 62 -9.98 5.55 4.03
N ARG A 63 -9.32 4.63 4.74
CA ARG A 63 -8.26 4.97 5.69
C ARG A 63 -7.19 3.89 5.74
N GLN A 64 -5.96 4.30 6.02
CA GLN A 64 -4.92 3.35 6.43
C GLN A 64 -5.16 2.94 7.88
N ILE A 65 -5.04 1.64 8.17
CA ILE A 65 -5.02 1.12 9.55
C ILE A 65 -3.55 0.95 9.96
N PRO A 66 -3.10 1.59 11.06
CA PRO A 66 -1.75 1.42 11.58
C PRO A 66 -1.41 -0.04 11.91
N PHE A 67 -0.23 -0.49 11.46
CA PHE A 67 0.29 -1.81 11.80
C PHE A 67 1.82 -1.77 11.98
N PRO A 68 2.40 -2.42 13.01
CA PRO A 68 3.82 -2.33 13.33
C PRO A 68 4.67 -3.33 12.52
N SER A 69 4.66 -3.22 11.18
CA SER A 69 5.53 -4.01 10.31
C SER A 69 5.82 -3.27 9.01
N SER A 70 7.04 -3.38 8.50
CA SER A 70 7.47 -2.84 7.19
C SER A 70 6.97 -3.65 5.99
N ASP A 71 6.24 -4.73 6.26
CA ASP A 71 5.77 -5.70 5.26
C ASP A 71 4.26 -5.65 5.06
N VAL A 72 3.58 -4.87 5.89
CA VAL A 72 2.13 -4.86 5.96
C VAL A 72 1.61 -3.46 5.70
N VAL A 73 0.71 -3.34 4.74
CA VAL A 73 -0.11 -2.15 4.52
C VAL A 73 -1.57 -2.55 4.59
N ILE A 74 -2.30 -1.96 5.53
CA ILE A 74 -3.72 -2.21 5.72
C ILE A 74 -4.50 -0.97 5.28
N VAL A 75 -5.44 -1.15 4.37
CA VAL A 75 -6.40 -0.11 3.98
C VAL A 75 -7.81 -0.62 4.22
N GLN A 76 -8.64 0.21 4.85
CA GLN A 76 -10.06 -0.06 5.01
C GLN A 76 -10.84 0.92 4.16
N MET A 77 -11.68 0.38 3.28
CA MET A 77 -12.65 1.08 2.45
C MET A 77 -14.02 1.04 3.14
N THR A 78 -14.80 2.11 3.02
CA THR A 78 -16.15 2.20 3.57
C THR A 78 -17.10 2.79 2.54
N GLY A 79 -18.28 2.21 2.40
CA GLY A 79 -19.36 2.73 1.57
C GLY A 79 -20.68 2.03 1.88
N ASP A 80 -21.63 2.08 0.96
CA ASP A 80 -22.94 1.42 1.11
C ASP A 80 -22.81 -0.12 1.25
N PHE A 81 -21.69 -0.67 0.81
CA PHE A 81 -21.31 -2.07 1.00
C PHE A 81 -20.77 -2.39 2.40
N GLY A 82 -20.76 -1.43 3.32
CA GLY A 82 -20.14 -1.55 4.65
C GLY A 82 -18.64 -1.31 4.60
N ALA A 83 -17.89 -2.01 5.45
CA ALA A 83 -16.43 -1.89 5.53
C ALA A 83 -15.73 -3.07 4.83
N CYS A 84 -14.83 -2.76 3.91
CA CYS A 84 -13.94 -3.73 3.26
C CYS A 84 -12.50 -3.45 3.69
N THR A 85 -11.87 -4.38 4.40
CA THR A 85 -10.46 -4.26 4.82
C THR A 85 -9.58 -5.08 3.90
N ILE A 86 -8.58 -4.45 3.30
CA ILE A 86 -7.58 -5.06 2.43
C ILE A 86 -6.25 -5.03 3.16
N VAL A 87 -5.62 -6.21 3.26
CA VAL A 87 -4.34 -6.40 3.94
C VAL A 87 -3.31 -6.81 2.89
N ASN A 88 -2.42 -5.88 2.52
CA ASN A 88 -1.26 -6.18 1.68
C ASN A 88 -0.13 -6.67 2.56
N ILE A 89 0.19 -7.97 2.46
CA ILE A 89 1.23 -8.62 3.25
C ILE A 89 2.32 -9.09 2.28
N TYR A 90 3.54 -8.59 2.47
CA TYR A 90 4.72 -9.21 1.89
C TYR A 90 5.12 -10.41 2.74
N ASN A 91 5.27 -11.57 2.11
CA ASN A 91 5.79 -12.77 2.73
C ASN A 91 7.23 -12.98 2.27
N ASP A 92 8.15 -13.19 3.21
CA ASP A 92 9.56 -13.42 2.86
C ASP A 92 9.82 -14.80 2.24
N CYS A 93 8.82 -15.71 2.29
CA CYS A 93 8.87 -17.05 1.72
C CYS A 93 10.04 -17.92 2.23
N THR A 94 10.73 -17.48 3.29
CA THR A 94 11.83 -18.22 3.94
C THR A 94 11.36 -19.04 5.13
N HIS A 95 10.09 -18.86 5.52
CA HIS A 95 9.46 -19.56 6.63
C HIS A 95 8.19 -20.27 6.15
N GLN A 96 8.06 -21.57 6.44
CA GLN A 96 6.88 -22.37 6.09
C GLN A 96 5.62 -22.05 6.92
N ASN A 97 5.77 -21.29 8.00
CA ASN A 97 4.65 -20.81 8.80
C ASN A 97 4.34 -19.37 8.39
N THR A 98 3.41 -19.21 7.47
CA THR A 98 2.78 -17.92 7.19
C THR A 98 1.47 -17.88 7.96
N LEU A 99 1.43 -17.01 8.98
CA LEU A 99 0.38 -16.80 10.01
C LEU A 99 0.49 -17.70 11.25
#